data_AF-A0A1C5TXA8-F1
#
_entry.id   AF-A0A1C5TXA8-F1
#
_cell.length_a   1.000
_cell.length_b   1.000
_cell.length_c   1.000
_cell.angle_alpha   90.00
_cell.angle_beta   90.00
_cell.angle_gamma   90.00
#
_symmetry.space_group_name_H-M   'P 1'
#
loop_
_entity.id
_entity.type
_entity.pdbx_description
1 polymer ?
#
loop_
_entity_poly.entity_id
_entity_poly.type
_entity_poly.pdbx_seq_one_letter_code
_entity_poly.pdbx_strand_id
1 'polypeptide(L)'
;MSILEKFFKNKKGPSEIPEPKNSVFPKIIQNEPIIAHAKAILCDEKMYDTSKATELIVINKYERSSFSESVYRAYFVTENGRFFSADKVIDRRKEYKMLENIEVHTQYIHYSDLRVEAENVVKAIIGQHDIALYKQLFGEVEEA
;
A
#
# COMPACT_ATOMS: atom_id res chain seq x y z
N MET A 1 67.74 -32.82 1.19
CA MET A 1 66.30 -33.07 0.95
C MET A 1 65.49 -32.35 2.02
N SER A 2 64.36 -31.78 1.61
CA SER A 2 63.75 -30.57 2.18
C SER A 2 62.89 -30.80 3.43
N ILE A 3 62.80 -29.76 4.28
CA ILE A 3 62.16 -29.60 5.60
C ILE A 3 60.61 -29.67 5.56
N LEU A 4 60.03 -30.39 4.59
CA LEU A 4 58.60 -30.32 4.25
C LEU A 4 57.72 -31.45 4.81
N GLU A 5 58.26 -32.42 5.57
CA GLU A 5 57.49 -33.60 6.01
C GLU A 5 57.06 -33.60 7.48
N LYS A 6 57.24 -32.50 8.23
CA LYS A 6 56.98 -32.49 9.70
C LYS A 6 55.71 -31.76 10.16
N PHE A 7 54.82 -31.30 9.29
CA PHE A 7 53.64 -30.52 9.70
C PHE A 7 52.28 -31.20 9.52
N PHE A 8 52.23 -32.50 9.24
CA PHE A 8 50.96 -33.22 9.14
C PHE A 8 50.92 -34.43 10.06
N LYS A 9 50.82 -34.19 11.36
CA LYS A 9 50.22 -35.13 12.30
C LYS A 9 49.66 -34.40 13.52
N ASN A 10 48.34 -34.56 13.68
CA ASN A 10 47.52 -34.28 14.85
C ASN A 10 47.07 -32.82 15.05
N LYS A 11 45.82 -32.53 14.69
CA LYS A 11 44.71 -32.62 15.65
C LYS A 11 43.36 -32.57 14.93
N LYS A 12 42.51 -33.53 15.32
CA LYS A 12 41.06 -33.53 15.07
C LYS A 12 40.45 -32.21 15.52
N GLY A 13 39.56 -31.70 14.69
CA GLY A 13 38.59 -30.68 15.05
C GLY A 13 37.93 -30.22 13.76
N PRO A 14 36.65 -30.54 13.50
CA PRO A 14 35.92 -29.79 12.50
C PRO A 14 35.86 -28.36 13.02
N SER A 15 36.72 -27.49 12.51
CA SER A 15 36.48 -26.06 12.56
C SER A 15 35.37 -25.78 11.57
N GLU A 16 34.16 -26.21 11.92
CA GLU A 16 32.94 -25.56 11.47
C GLU A 16 33.12 -24.10 11.90
N ILE A 17 33.58 -23.28 10.97
CA ILE A 17 33.23 -21.87 10.99
C ILE A 17 31.72 -21.90 11.12
N PRO A 18 31.11 -21.45 12.24
CA PRO A 18 29.67 -21.42 12.30
C PRO A 18 29.27 -20.52 11.14
N GLU A 19 28.58 -21.08 10.14
CA GLU A 19 27.76 -20.28 9.26
C GLU A 19 26.99 -19.32 10.17
N PRO A 20 26.91 -18.02 9.83
CA PRO A 20 26.21 -17.07 10.68
C PRO A 20 24.82 -17.64 10.93
N LYS A 21 24.60 -18.11 12.16
CA LYS A 21 23.33 -18.69 12.58
C LYS A 21 22.29 -17.66 12.19
N ASN A 22 21.39 -18.05 11.28
CA ASN A 22 20.15 -17.32 11.00
C ASN A 22 19.69 -16.72 12.32
N SER A 23 19.63 -15.39 12.39
CA SER A 23 19.49 -14.68 13.65
C SER A 23 18.36 -15.33 14.45
N VAL A 24 18.64 -15.75 15.68
CA VAL A 24 17.70 -16.48 16.57
C VAL A 24 16.52 -15.59 16.96
N PHE A 25 16.57 -14.31 16.61
CA PHE A 25 15.49 -13.36 16.85
C PHE A 25 14.44 -13.46 15.74
N PRO A 26 13.14 -13.51 16.08
CA PRO A 26 12.09 -13.39 15.08
C PRO A 26 12.24 -12.06 14.37
N LYS A 27 12.19 -12.09 13.04
CA LYS A 27 12.18 -10.88 12.21
C LYS A 27 10.89 -10.12 12.51
N ILE A 28 11.02 -8.89 13.00
CA ILE A 28 9.88 -8.04 13.33
C ILE A 28 9.51 -7.26 12.06
N ILE A 29 8.25 -7.37 11.62
CA ILE A 29 7.71 -6.59 10.49
C ILE A 29 6.89 -5.44 11.07
N GLN A 30 7.30 -4.20 10.79
CA GLN A 30 6.55 -3.00 11.16
C GLN A 30 5.88 -2.42 9.91
N ASN A 31 4.57 -2.18 9.96
CA ASN A 31 3.83 -1.56 8.87
C ASN A 31 3.48 -0.11 9.24
N GLU A 32 4.00 0.85 8.49
CA GLU A 32 3.81 2.28 8.76
C GLU A 32 3.18 2.95 7.55
N PRO A 33 1.84 3.10 7.51
CA PRO A 33 1.19 3.89 6.47
C PRO A 33 1.38 5.38 6.74
N ILE A 34 1.92 6.10 5.77
CA ILE A 34 2.01 7.56 5.78
C ILE A 34 1.05 8.08 4.72
N ILE A 35 0.03 8.83 5.15
CA ILE A 35 -1.04 9.30 4.28
C ILE A 35 -0.94 10.81 4.09
N ALA A 36 -0.74 11.24 2.84
CA ALA A 36 -0.86 12.62 2.42
C ALA A 36 -2.27 12.83 1.82
N HIS A 37 -3.15 13.43 2.63
CA HIS A 37 -4.49 13.82 2.20
C HIS A 37 -4.46 15.01 1.24
N ALA A 38 -5.54 15.13 0.46
CA ALA A 38 -5.69 16.17 -0.53
C ALA A 38 -6.96 16.99 -0.26
N LYS A 39 -6.86 18.30 -0.47
CA LYS A 39 -7.92 19.24 -0.15
C LYS A 39 -7.95 20.37 -1.17
N ALA A 40 -9.11 20.66 -1.73
CA ALA A 40 -9.29 21.71 -2.72
C ALA A 40 -10.74 22.21 -2.77
N ILE A 41 -10.91 23.44 -3.27
CA ILE A 41 -12.21 23.94 -3.75
C ILE A 41 -12.31 23.54 -5.23
N LEU A 42 -13.40 22.88 -5.62
CA LEU A 42 -13.59 22.38 -6.99
C LEU A 42 -14.58 23.25 -7.79
N CYS A 43 -14.94 22.79 -9.00
CA CYS A 43 -15.73 23.55 -9.97
C CYS A 43 -17.16 23.91 -9.52
N ASP A 44 -17.68 23.26 -8.49
CA ASP A 44 -18.98 23.56 -7.86
C ASP A 44 -18.84 24.55 -6.68
N GLU A 45 -17.66 25.15 -6.52
CA GLU A 45 -17.31 26.10 -5.46
C GLU A 45 -17.39 25.51 -4.05
N LYS A 46 -17.37 24.17 -3.91
CA LYS A 46 -17.36 23.49 -2.61
C LYS A 46 -15.98 22.97 -2.26
N MET A 47 -15.71 22.92 -0.95
CA MET A 47 -14.50 22.32 -0.39
C MET A 47 -14.64 20.80 -0.33
N TYR A 48 -13.61 20.12 -0.82
CA TYR A 48 -13.43 18.67 -0.77
C TYR A 48 -12.13 18.34 -0.04
N ASP A 49 -12.18 17.33 0.82
CA ASP A 49 -11.11 17.00 1.76
C ASP A 49 -11.08 15.47 1.97
N THR A 50 -10.04 14.79 1.47
CA THR A 50 -9.95 13.33 1.58
C THR A 50 -9.71 12.86 3.01
N SER A 51 -9.36 13.73 3.95
CA SER A 51 -9.21 13.35 5.37
C SER A 51 -10.53 13.32 6.14
N LYS A 52 -11.61 13.89 5.55
CA LYS A 52 -12.93 14.00 6.17
C LYS A 52 -14.02 13.22 5.45
N ALA A 53 -13.73 12.77 4.24
CA ALA A 53 -14.67 12.02 3.43
C ALA A 53 -14.53 10.51 3.65
N THR A 54 -15.61 9.78 3.39
CA THR A 54 -15.61 8.32 3.42
C THR A 54 -15.12 7.81 2.07
N GLU A 55 -14.02 7.05 2.06
CA GLU A 55 -13.57 6.30 0.88
C GLU A 55 -14.58 5.16 0.62
N LEU A 56 -15.17 5.15 -0.56
CA LEU A 56 -16.17 4.16 -0.97
C LEU A 56 -15.53 2.97 -1.67
N ILE A 57 -14.73 3.25 -2.71
CA ILE A 57 -14.13 2.23 -3.54
C ILE A 57 -12.86 2.75 -4.19
N VAL A 58 -11.91 1.86 -4.46
CA VAL A 58 -10.65 2.15 -5.14
C VAL A 58 -10.55 1.28 -6.39
N ILE A 59 -10.48 1.93 -7.55
CA ILE A 59 -10.42 1.27 -8.85
C ILE A 59 -9.04 1.46 -9.45
N ASN A 60 -8.51 0.44 -10.11
CA ASN A 60 -7.25 0.56 -10.83
C ASN A 60 -7.44 1.49 -12.04
N LYS A 61 -6.75 2.64 -12.06
CA LYS A 61 -6.84 3.63 -13.16
C LYS A 61 -5.93 3.21 -14.32
N TYR A 62 -4.74 2.67 -14.01
CA TYR A 62 -3.74 2.15 -14.94
C TYR A 62 -2.79 1.20 -14.19
N GLU A 63 -2.44 0.03 -14.77
CA GLU A 63 -1.23 -0.70 -14.39
C GLU A 63 0.02 0.05 -14.88
N ARG A 64 0.28 1.23 -14.33
CA ARG A 64 1.61 1.85 -14.41
C ARG A 64 2.38 1.45 -13.16
N SER A 65 2.71 0.16 -13.07
CA SER A 65 3.61 -0.35 -12.06
C SER A 65 5.05 -0.10 -12.50
N SER A 66 5.57 1.11 -12.29
CA SER A 66 6.99 1.21 -11.98
C SER A 66 7.21 0.44 -10.67
N PHE A 67 8.34 -0.27 -10.53
CA PHE A 67 8.60 -1.34 -9.54
C PHE A 67 8.17 -1.09 -8.07
N SER A 68 7.87 0.15 -7.65
CA SER A 68 7.40 0.50 -6.31
C SER A 68 6.10 1.32 -6.24
N GLU A 69 5.57 1.84 -7.35
CA GLU A 69 4.46 2.80 -7.37
C GLU A 69 3.21 2.19 -8.03
N SER A 70 2.04 2.41 -7.44
CA SER A 70 0.76 1.96 -7.97
C SER A 70 -0.25 3.11 -7.94
N VAL A 71 -0.90 3.38 -9.08
CA VAL A 71 -1.84 4.51 -9.23
C VAL A 71 -3.27 3.98 -9.40
N TYR A 72 -4.16 4.43 -8.53
CA TYR A 72 -5.57 4.08 -8.51
C TYR A 72 -6.43 5.34 -8.58
N ARG A 73 -7.71 5.17 -8.89
CA ARG A 73 -8.73 6.18 -8.64
C ARG A 73 -9.54 5.78 -7.41
N ALA A 74 -9.54 6.60 -6.38
CA ALA A 74 -10.35 6.42 -5.18
C ALA A 74 -11.59 7.32 -5.27
N TYR A 75 -12.75 6.76 -4.96
CA TYR A 75 -14.04 7.45 -4.93
C TYR A 75 -14.46 7.68 -3.49
N PHE A 76 -15.03 8.84 -3.22
CA PHE A 76 -15.37 9.33 -1.90
C PHE A 76 -16.78 9.91 -1.87
N VAL A 77 -17.37 9.91 -0.68
CA VAL A 77 -18.56 10.70 -0.35
C VAL A 77 -18.29 11.58 0.85
N THR A 78 -18.69 12.84 0.76
CA THR A 78 -18.65 13.77 1.90
C THR A 78 -19.81 13.50 2.86
N GLU A 79 -19.74 14.02 4.09
CA GLU A 79 -20.83 13.91 5.08
C GLU A 79 -22.19 14.45 4.58
N ASN A 80 -22.17 15.36 3.62
CA ASN A 80 -23.36 15.94 2.97
C ASN A 80 -23.70 15.29 1.62
N GLY A 81 -23.21 14.07 1.37
CA GLY A 81 -23.64 13.25 0.24
C GLY A 81 -23.09 13.67 -1.13
N ARG A 82 -22.07 14.55 -1.18
CA ARG A 82 -21.42 14.88 -2.45
C ARG A 82 -20.36 13.86 -2.79
N PHE A 83 -20.38 13.39 -4.02
CA PHE A 83 -19.38 12.48 -4.54
C PHE A 83 -18.21 13.20 -5.18
N PHE A 84 -17.02 12.68 -4.97
CA PHE A 84 -15.81 13.13 -5.62
C PHE A 84 -14.81 11.99 -5.70
N SER A 85 -13.80 12.14 -6.55
CA SER A 85 -12.72 11.17 -6.69
C SER A 85 -11.36 11.85 -6.58
N ALA A 86 -10.33 11.05 -6.33
CA ALA A 86 -8.93 11.47 -6.30
C ALA A 86 -8.04 10.37 -6.88
N ASP A 87 -6.93 10.76 -7.51
CA ASP A 87 -5.86 9.81 -7.79
C ASP A 87 -5.23 9.39 -6.46
N LYS A 88 -5.19 8.09 -6.20
CA LYS A 88 -4.58 7.47 -5.03
C LYS A 88 -3.32 6.75 -5.47
N VAL A 89 -2.18 7.26 -5.05
CA VAL A 89 -0.90 6.69 -5.40
C VAL A 89 -0.28 6.04 -4.17
N ILE A 90 0.26 4.84 -4.37
CA ILE A 90 0.84 4.03 -3.32
C ILE A 90 2.29 3.73 -3.68
N ASP A 91 3.25 4.28 -2.91
CA ASP A 91 4.67 3.94 -2.95
C ASP A 91 5.01 3.03 -1.78
N ARG A 92 5.57 1.85 -2.06
CA ARG A 92 5.93 0.84 -1.05
C ARG A 92 7.45 0.80 -0.89
N ARG A 93 7.94 1.10 0.30
CA ARG A 93 9.36 1.02 0.64
C ARG A 93 9.62 -0.03 1.71
N LYS A 94 10.79 -0.66 1.61
CA LYS A 94 11.28 -1.62 2.58
C LYS A 94 12.62 -1.12 3.11
N GLU A 95 12.69 -0.95 4.42
CA GLU A 95 13.91 -0.57 5.12
C GLU A 95 14.30 -1.68 6.09
N TYR A 96 15.57 -2.09 6.05
CA TYR A 96 16.11 -3.14 6.90
C TYR A 96 17.00 -2.53 7.98
N LYS A 97 16.56 -2.59 9.24
CA LYS A 97 17.36 -2.18 10.40
C LYS A 97 18.13 -3.39 10.93
N MET A 98 19.31 -3.62 10.36
CA MET A 98 20.15 -4.81 10.60
C MET A 98 20.50 -5.03 12.08
N LEU A 99 20.69 -3.96 12.86
CA LEU A 99 21.04 -4.02 14.28
C LEU A 99 19.88 -4.50 15.17
N GLU A 100 18.64 -4.29 14.73
CA GLU A 100 17.42 -4.57 15.52
C GLU A 100 16.67 -5.81 15.00
N ASN A 101 17.12 -6.41 13.88
CA ASN A 101 16.40 -7.45 13.15
C ASN A 101 14.94 -7.07 12.82
N ILE A 102 14.73 -5.77 12.54
CA ILE A 102 13.44 -5.19 12.17
C ILE A 102 13.46 -4.91 10.66
N GLU A 103 12.41 -5.36 9.96
CA GLU A 103 12.08 -4.91 8.62
C GLU A 103 10.88 -3.95 8.72
N VAL A 104 11.07 -2.71 8.29
CA VAL A 104 10.02 -1.71 8.23
C VAL A 104 9.46 -1.67 6.82
N HIS A 105 8.16 -1.88 6.69
CA HIS A 105 7.38 -1.71 5.47
C HIS A 105 6.64 -0.39 5.58
N THR A 106 7.15 0.63 4.88
CA THR A 106 6.51 1.93 4.82
C THR A 106 5.66 2.02 3.57
N GLN A 107 4.39 2.37 3.74
CA GLN A 107 3.47 2.60 2.65
C GLN A 107 3.13 4.08 2.58
N TYR A 108 3.67 4.78 1.58
CA TYR A 108 3.33 6.17 1.33
C TYR A 108 2.10 6.21 0.43
N ILE A 109 1.00 6.74 0.94
CA ILE A 109 -0.24 6.95 0.20
C ILE A 109 -0.39 8.45 -0.01
N HIS A 110 -0.52 8.90 -1.25
CA HIS A 110 -0.84 10.28 -1.54
C HIS A 110 -2.07 10.41 -2.43
N TYR A 111 -2.93 11.35 -2.09
CA TYR A 111 -4.09 11.71 -2.90
C TYR A 111 -3.79 12.97 -3.73
N SER A 112 -4.30 13.02 -4.95
CA SER A 112 -4.17 14.18 -5.85
C SER A 112 -5.29 14.20 -6.89
N ASP A 113 -5.30 15.17 -7.82
CA ASP A 113 -6.26 15.25 -8.94
C ASP A 113 -7.73 15.06 -8.49
N LEU A 114 -8.18 15.89 -7.54
CA LEU A 114 -9.56 15.84 -7.05
C LEU A 114 -10.55 16.22 -8.15
N ARG A 115 -11.66 15.48 -8.26
CA ARG A 115 -12.72 15.72 -9.24
C ARG A 115 -14.09 15.54 -8.62
N VAL A 116 -15.02 16.46 -8.91
CA VAL A 116 -16.43 16.25 -8.59
C VAL A 116 -16.94 15.13 -9.49
N GLU A 117 -17.64 14.16 -8.91
CA GLU A 117 -18.21 13.02 -9.64
C GLU A 117 -19.72 13.12 -9.62
N ALA A 118 -20.34 12.89 -10.78
CA ALA A 118 -21.79 12.80 -10.86
C ALA A 118 -22.27 11.49 -10.23
N GLU A 119 -23.40 11.54 -9.52
CA GLU A 119 -23.94 10.37 -8.81
C GLU A 119 -24.16 9.16 -9.73
N ASN A 120 -24.66 9.38 -10.95
CA ASN A 120 -24.86 8.32 -11.94
C ASN A 120 -23.54 7.64 -12.36
N VAL A 121 -22.43 8.38 -12.41
CA VAL A 121 -21.10 7.84 -12.69
C VAL A 121 -20.64 6.97 -11.52
N VAL A 122 -20.80 7.45 -10.28
CA VAL A 122 -20.42 6.67 -9.08
C VAL A 122 -21.28 5.42 -8.93
N LYS A 123 -22.59 5.51 -9.17
CA LYS A 123 -23.51 4.36 -9.22
C LYS A 123 -23.02 3.30 -10.22
N ALA A 124 -22.70 3.71 -11.44
CA ALA A 124 -22.22 2.79 -12.46
C ALA A 124 -20.92 2.08 -12.05
N ILE A 125 -19.96 2.83 -11.49
CA ILE A 125 -18.67 2.29 -11.04
C ILE A 125 -18.87 1.30 -9.89
N ILE A 126 -19.60 1.69 -8.85
CA ILE A 126 -19.86 0.80 -7.71
C ILE A 126 -20.64 -0.43 -8.18
N GLY A 127 -21.66 -0.28 -9.02
CA GLY A 127 -22.45 -1.40 -9.54
C GLY A 127 -21.62 -2.41 -10.35
N GLN A 128 -20.56 -1.97 -11.03
CA GLN A 128 -19.65 -2.84 -11.78
C GLN A 128 -18.65 -3.60 -10.89
N HIS A 129 -18.31 -3.06 -9.72
CA HIS A 129 -17.19 -3.56 -8.92
C HIS A 129 -17.59 -4.12 -7.55
N ASP A 130 -18.69 -3.65 -6.97
CA ASP A 130 -19.18 -4.07 -5.66
C ASP A 130 -20.71 -3.92 -5.56
N ILE A 131 -21.41 -5.00 -5.92
CA ILE A 131 -22.88 -5.03 -5.88
C ILE A 131 -23.45 -4.91 -4.46
N ALA A 132 -22.70 -5.34 -3.43
CA ALA A 132 -23.14 -5.24 -2.05
C ALA A 132 -23.09 -3.79 -1.57
N LEU A 133 -21.98 -3.09 -1.86
CA LEU A 133 -21.85 -1.66 -1.61
C LEU A 133 -22.88 -0.86 -2.42
N TYR A 134 -23.15 -1.24 -3.67
CA TYR A 134 -24.18 -0.61 -4.48
C TYR A 134 -25.54 -0.68 -3.77
N LYS A 135 -25.97 -1.88 -3.36
CA LYS A 135 -27.25 -2.07 -2.65
C LYS A 135 -27.30 -1.30 -1.34
N GLN A 136 -26.19 -1.26 -0.59
CA GLN A 136 -26.10 -0.51 0.66
C GLN A 136 -26.29 0.99 0.46
N LEU A 137 -25.73 1.57 -0.61
CA LEU A 137 -25.75 3.01 -0.85
C LEU A 137 -27.00 3.48 -1.61
N PHE A 138 -27.53 2.66 -2.51
CA PHE A 138 -28.54 3.08 -3.49
C PHE A 138 -29.83 2.24 -3.48
N GLY A 139 -29.89 1.19 -2.65
CA GLY A 139 -31.02 0.28 -2.60
C GLY A 139 -30.96 -0.83 -3.65
N GLU A 140 -31.94 -1.74 -3.61
CA GLU A 140 -32.10 -2.76 -4.63
C GLU A 140 -32.60 -2.13 -5.94
N VAL A 141 -32.03 -2.54 -7.06
CA VAL A 141 -32.58 -2.19 -8.38
C VAL A 141 -33.85 -3.03 -8.52
N GLU A 142 -35.03 -2.40 -8.54
CA GLU A 142 -36.24 -3.09 -8.96
C GLU A 142 -36.00 -3.63 -10.38
N GLU A 143 -36.09 -4.96 -10.53
CA GLU A 143 -36.11 -5.57 -11.86
C GLU A 143 -37.35 -5.03 -12.60
N ALA A 144 -37.12 -4.34 -13.71
CA ALA A 144 -38.15 -3.82 -14.60
C ALA A 144 -38.65 -4.89 -15.58
#